data_AF-A0A382VF15-F1
#
_entry.id   AF-A0A382VF15-F1
#
_cell.length_a   1.000
_cell.length_b   1.000
_cell.length_c   1.000
_cell.angle_alpha   90.00
_cell.angle_beta   90.00
_cell.angle_gamma   90.00
#
_symmetry.space_group_name_H-M   'P 1'
#
loop_
_entity.id
_entity.type
_entity.pdbx_description
1 polymer ?
#
loop_
_entity_poly.entity_id
_entity_poly.type
_entity_poly.pdbx_seq_one_letter_code
_entity_poly.pdbx_strand_id
1 'polypeptide(L)' 'MSEKMLKFVKLGQQNPPKREVLERKEDFNEIYKEFISEKAKEQSSRCS' A
#
# COMPACT_ATOMS: atom_id res chain seq x y z
N MET A 1 20.05 -12.02 1.39
CA MET A 1 20.23 -11.01 0.32
C MET A 1 19.67 -9.70 0.88
N SER A 2 20.48 -8.65 1.05
CA SER A 2 19.95 -7.37 1.53
C SER A 2 19.18 -6.70 0.38
N GLU A 3 17.91 -6.43 0.62
CA GLU A 3 17.07 -5.66 -0.30
C GLU A 3 17.64 -4.23 -0.37
N LYS A 4 18.16 -3.83 -1.54
CA LYS A 4 18.68 -2.47 -1.76
C LYS A 4 17.53 -1.46 -1.64
N MET A 5 17.63 -0.49 -0.74
CA MET A 5 16.69 0.65 -0.64
C MET A 5 16.87 1.62 -1.83
N LEU A 6 16.19 2.78 -1.83
CA LEU A 6 16.19 3.75 -2.94
C LEU A 6 15.46 3.28 -4.21
N LYS A 7 14.50 2.35 -4.09
CA LYS A 7 13.80 1.79 -5.26
C LYS A 7 12.70 2.70 -5.84
N PHE A 8 12.57 3.95 -5.37
CA PHE A 8 11.50 4.88 -5.79
C PHE A 8 11.48 5.17 -7.30
N VAL A 9 12.59 4.96 -8.02
CA VAL A 9 12.68 5.13 -9.49
C VAL A 9 11.96 4.00 -10.24
N LYS A 10 11.97 2.78 -9.69
CA LYS A 10 11.37 1.59 -10.32
C LYS A 10 10.03 1.19 -9.72
N LEU A 11 9.85 1.43 -8.43
CA LEU A 11 8.63 1.10 -7.69
C LEU A 11 7.82 2.37 -7.49
N GLY A 12 6.61 2.43 -8.04
CA GLY A 12 5.65 3.50 -7.81
C GLY A 12 5.02 3.44 -6.40
N GLN A 13 4.45 4.56 -5.94
CA GLN A 13 3.73 4.60 -4.68
C GLN A 13 2.39 3.89 -4.87
N GLN A 14 2.09 2.95 -3.99
CA GLN A 14 0.81 2.25 -3.99
C GLN A 14 0.20 2.27 -2.60
N ASN A 15 -1.07 2.66 -2.55
CA ASN A 15 -1.87 2.58 -1.33
C ASN A 15 -2.44 1.16 -1.17
N PRO A 16 -2.88 0.78 0.05
CA PRO A 16 -3.61 -0.46 0.23
C PRO A 16 -4.89 -0.48 -0.61
N PRO A 17 -5.47 -1.68 -0.84
CA PRO A 17 -6.75 -1.80 -1.50
C PRO A 17 -7.81 -0.91 -0.83
N LYS A 18 -8.39 -0.01 -1.63
CA LYS A 18 -9.48 0.87 -1.22
C LYS A 18 -10.80 0.18 -1.51
N ARG A 19 -11.76 0.29 -0.60
CA ARG A 19 -13.14 -0.15 -0.82
C ARG A 19 -13.85 0.69 -1.87
N GLU A 20 -14.77 0.05 -2.58
CA GLU A 20 -15.54 0.68 -3.64
C GLU A 20 -16.48 1.75 -3.10
N VAL A 21 -16.83 2.72 -3.96
CA VAL A 21 -17.67 3.86 -3.55
C VAL A 21 -19.07 3.43 -3.16
N LEU A 22 -19.62 2.41 -3.82
CA LEU A 22 -20.95 1.89 -3.50
C LEU A 22 -20.95 1.20 -2.13
N GLU A 23 -19.95 0.36 -1.85
CA GLU A 23 -19.83 -0.36 -0.58
C GLU A 23 -19.65 0.58 0.62
N ARG A 24 -18.78 1.60 0.51
CA ARG A 24 -18.49 2.53 1.62
C ARG A 24 -19.55 3.60 1.85
N LYS A 25 -20.61 3.62 1.04
CA LYS A 25 -21.79 4.49 1.25
C LYS A 25 -22.84 3.82 2.12
N GLU A 26 -22.80 2.49 2.20
CA GLU A 26 -23.79 1.69 2.93
C GLU A 26 -23.39 1.46 4.39
N ASP A 27 -22.12 1.74 4.74
CA ASP A 27 -21.61 1.60 6.10
C ASP A 27 -20.62 2.72 6.49
N PHE A 28 -20.23 2.71 7.77
CA PHE A 28 -19.22 3.59 8.35
C PHE A 28 -17.92 2.82 8.67
N ASN A 29 -17.69 1.69 8.00
CA ASN A 29 -16.48 0.90 8.21
C ASN A 29 -15.27 1.56 7.53
N GLU A 30 -14.06 1.13 7.91
CA GLU A 30 -12.83 1.66 7.35
C GLU A 30 -12.74 1.46 5.82
N ILE A 31 -12.25 2.49 5.11
CA ILE A 31 -12.24 2.53 3.64
C ILE A 31 -11.02 1.80 3.07
N TYR A 32 -9.88 1.84 3.77
CA TYR A 32 -8.67 1.15 3.34
C TYR A 32 -8.53 -0.17 4.08
N LYS A 33 -8.11 -1.21 3.36
CA LYS A 33 -7.69 -2.47 3.98
C LYS A 33 -6.27 -2.34 4.50
N GLU A 34 -5.86 -3.20 5.42
CA GLU A 34 -4.47 -3.27 5.87
C GLU A 34 -3.52 -3.63 4.72
N PHE A 35 -2.28 -3.16 4.79
CA PHE A 35 -1.23 -3.62 3.89
C PHE A 35 -0.93 -5.11 4.17
N ILE A 36 -0.84 -5.90 3.11
CA ILE A 36 -0.19 -7.21 3.18
C ILE A 36 1.28 -6.98 3.51
N SER A 37 1.84 -7.71 4.48
CA SER A 37 3.19 -7.51 5.01
C SER A 37 4.28 -7.42 3.94
N GLU A 38 4.14 -8.17 2.84
CA GLU A 38 5.02 -8.12 1.68
C GLU A 38 4.96 -6.77 0.94
N LYS A 39 3.75 -6.25 0.70
CA LYS A 39 3.57 -4.93 0.07
C LYS A 39 4.08 -3.80 0.94
N ALA A 40 3.96 -3.92 2.27
CA ALA A 40 4.53 -2.95 3.19
C ALA A 40 6.07 -2.90 3.08
N LYS A 41 6.74 -4.05 2.97
CA LYS A 41 8.19 -4.14 2.75
C LYS A 41 8.60 -3.54 1.40
N GLU A 42 7.81 -3.78 0.36
CA GLU A 42 8.06 -3.21 -0.96
C GLU A 42 7.92 -1.68 -0.95
N GLN A 43 6.86 -1.14 -0.34
CA GLN A 43 6.63 0.31 -0.26
C GLN A 43 7.66 1.01 0.65
N SER A 44 8.08 0.38 1.76
CA SER A 44 9.11 0.95 2.63
C SER A 44 10.51 0.98 1.98
N SER A 45 10.78 0.08 1.03
CA SER A 45 12.04 0.07 0.26
C SER A 45 12.22 1.28 -0.67
N ARG A 46 11.19 2.12 -0.82
CA ARG A 46 11.26 3.41 -1.52
C ARG A 46 12.00 4.50 -0.74
N CYS A 47 12.20 4.34 0.58
CA CYS A 47 12.84 5.35 1.41
C CYS A 47 14.30 5.62 0.97
N SER A 48 14.72 6.88 1.10
CA SER A 48 16.07 7.37 0.77
C SER A 48 16.85 7.85 1.98
#